data_AF-E3JAJ6-F1
#
_entry.id   AF-E3JAJ6-F1
#
_cell.length_a   1.000
_cell.length_b   1.000
_cell.length_c   1.000
_cell.angle_alpha   90.00
_cell.angle_beta   90.00
_cell.angle_gamma   90.00
#
_symmetry.space_group_name_H-M   'P 1'
#
loop_
_entity.id
_entity.type
_entity.pdbx_description
1 polymer ?
#
loop_
_entity_poly.entity_id
_entity_poly.type
_entity_poly.pdbx_seq_one_letter_code
_entity_poly.pdbx_strand_id
1 'polypeptide(L)'
;MADTITPVDAAVHPVPAITGDNEFFWTAASEGRLVAQRCTGCGLLRHPPAVACPACHCLDHAVVELSGRGEVYSYALLHHPRSPRFQYPVAAVLVDLEEGVRVASNLVDVDPAAVRIGLAVEVAFERTDDDDLAVPVFRPQVGTAPAKGDAR
;
A
#
# COMPACT_ATOMS: atom_id res chain seq x y z
N MET A 1 12.65 31.44 -5.18
CA MET A 1 12.61 30.81 -6.52
C MET A 1 11.52 29.76 -6.44
N ALA A 2 10.35 30.05 -7.02
CA ALA A 2 9.23 29.12 -7.02
C ALA A 2 9.51 28.07 -8.10
N ASP A 3 9.83 26.85 -7.69
CA ASP A 3 9.87 25.71 -8.61
C ASP A 3 8.43 25.43 -9.05
N THR A 4 8.09 25.96 -10.22
CA THR A 4 6.80 25.70 -10.86
C THR A 4 6.79 24.25 -11.33
N ILE A 5 6.24 23.36 -10.51
CA ILE A 5 5.96 21.98 -10.91
C ILE A 5 4.68 22.01 -11.76
N THR A 6 4.82 21.69 -13.05
CA THR A 6 3.68 21.49 -13.95
C THR A 6 2.78 20.38 -13.40
N PRO A 7 1.48 20.63 -13.20
CA PRO A 7 0.56 19.57 -12.79
C PRO A 7 0.45 18.52 -13.89
N VAL A 8 0.69 17.25 -13.53
CA VAL A 8 0.29 16.09 -14.34
C VAL A 8 -1.15 15.75 -13.98
N ASP A 9 -1.98 15.53 -14.99
CA ASP A 9 -3.36 15.05 -14.81
C ASP A 9 -3.33 13.69 -14.12
N ALA A 10 -3.94 13.64 -12.93
CA ALA A 10 -3.89 12.56 -11.93
C ALA A 10 -2.47 12.22 -11.45
N ALA A 11 -2.29 12.09 -10.14
CA ALA A 11 -1.04 11.58 -9.60
C ALA A 11 -0.86 10.13 -10.06
N VAL A 12 0.19 9.88 -10.85
CA VAL A 12 0.49 8.53 -11.36
C VAL A 12 1.61 7.92 -10.51
N HIS A 13 1.33 6.77 -9.90
CA HIS A 13 2.30 6.04 -9.09
C HIS A 13 3.48 5.57 -9.95
N PRO A 14 4.73 5.60 -9.42
CA PRO A 14 5.87 5.03 -10.14
C PRO A 14 5.78 3.49 -10.23
N VAL A 15 6.23 2.94 -11.36
CA VAL A 15 6.45 1.49 -11.51
C VAL A 15 7.36 0.96 -10.38
N PRO A 16 6.94 -0.09 -9.64
CA PRO A 16 7.77 -0.73 -8.63
C PRO A 16 8.94 -1.48 -9.26
N ALA A 17 10.03 -1.64 -8.51
CA ALA A 17 11.13 -2.52 -8.94
C ALA A 17 10.71 -4.00 -8.83
N ILE A 18 10.44 -4.61 -9.98
CA ILE A 18 10.08 -6.03 -10.10
C ILE A 18 11.35 -6.89 -10.20
N THR A 19 11.39 -7.93 -9.39
CA THR A 19 12.47 -8.93 -9.28
C THR A 19 11.84 -10.31 -9.12
N GLY A 20 12.60 -11.39 -9.31
CA GLY A 20 12.07 -12.75 -9.14
C GLY A 20 11.49 -13.03 -7.74
N ASP A 21 11.95 -12.31 -6.71
CA ASP A 21 11.53 -12.51 -5.33
C ASP A 21 10.22 -11.80 -4.97
N ASN A 22 9.74 -10.86 -5.81
CA ASN A 22 8.55 -10.06 -5.55
C ASN A 22 7.57 -9.96 -6.73
N GLU A 23 7.87 -10.57 -7.88
CA GLU A 23 7.01 -10.57 -9.07
C GLU A 23 5.58 -11.04 -8.74
N PHE A 24 5.44 -12.14 -7.98
CA PHE A 24 4.14 -12.67 -7.57
C PHE A 24 3.26 -11.63 -6.85
N PHE A 25 3.87 -10.71 -6.10
CA PHE A 25 3.15 -9.67 -5.34
C PHE A 25 2.62 -8.59 -6.28
N TRP A 26 3.44 -8.15 -7.23
CA TRP A 26 3.06 -7.12 -8.19
C TRP A 26 2.07 -7.63 -9.23
N THR A 27 2.22 -8.87 -9.71
CA THR A 27 1.23 -9.51 -10.59
C THR A 27 -0.14 -9.60 -9.90
N ALA A 28 -0.17 -10.03 -8.64
CA ALA A 28 -1.42 -10.09 -7.89
C ALA A 28 -2.02 -8.68 -7.67
N ALA A 29 -1.20 -7.66 -7.41
CA ALA A 29 -1.67 -6.29 -7.27
C ALA A 29 -2.34 -5.76 -8.56
N SER A 30 -1.75 -6.04 -9.73
CA SER A 30 -2.37 -5.73 -11.04
C SER A 30 -3.71 -6.44 -11.27
N GLU A 31 -3.90 -7.60 -10.65
CA GLU A 31 -5.16 -8.37 -10.67
C GLU A 31 -6.16 -7.92 -9.58
N GLY A 32 -5.82 -6.90 -8.78
CA GLY A 32 -6.66 -6.41 -7.69
C GLY A 32 -6.66 -7.31 -6.45
N ARG A 33 -5.57 -8.07 -6.23
CA ARG A 33 -5.42 -9.01 -5.11
C ARG A 33 -4.24 -8.64 -4.24
N LEU A 34 -4.44 -8.57 -2.93
CA LEU A 34 -3.36 -8.39 -1.97
C LEU A 34 -2.90 -9.77 -1.49
N VAL A 35 -1.62 -10.07 -1.67
CA VAL A 35 -1.07 -11.40 -1.34
C VAL A 35 0.17 -11.30 -0.46
N ALA A 36 0.49 -12.38 0.23
CA ALA A 36 1.73 -12.54 0.99
C ALA A 36 2.27 -13.96 0.91
N GLN A 37 3.53 -14.13 1.33
CA GLN A 37 4.15 -15.45 1.39
C GLN A 37 3.79 -16.14 2.72
N ARG A 38 3.35 -17.39 2.65
CA ARG A 38 3.20 -18.28 3.80
C ARG A 38 4.22 -19.41 3.69
N CYS A 39 5.11 -19.51 4.67
CA CYS A 39 6.11 -20.58 4.70
C CYS A 39 5.45 -21.97 4.75
N THR A 40 5.85 -22.89 3.88
CA THR A 40 5.30 -24.26 3.87
C THR A 40 5.85 -25.13 4.99
N GLY A 41 7.02 -24.79 5.55
CA GLY A 41 7.65 -25.52 6.65
C GLY A 41 7.05 -25.21 8.03
N CYS A 42 6.81 -23.92 8.34
CA CYS A 42 6.35 -23.50 9.67
C CYS A 42 5.06 -22.68 9.69
N GLY A 43 4.47 -22.40 8.52
CA GLY A 43 3.21 -21.64 8.42
C GLY A 43 3.32 -20.14 8.63
N LEU A 44 4.52 -19.60 8.91
CA LEU A 44 4.74 -18.16 9.10
C LEU A 44 4.30 -17.36 7.87
N LEU A 45 3.36 -16.45 8.07
CA LEU A 45 2.96 -15.44 7.09
C LEU A 45 3.94 -14.25 7.16
N ARG A 46 4.38 -13.74 6.01
CA ARG A 46 5.37 -12.66 5.98
C ARG A 46 5.10 -11.62 4.90
N HIS A 47 5.38 -10.38 5.26
CA HIS A 47 5.51 -9.23 4.37
C HIS A 47 6.59 -8.31 4.99
N PRO A 48 7.52 -7.72 4.20
CA PRO A 48 7.70 -7.87 2.76
C PRO A 48 8.11 -9.28 2.30
N PRO A 49 8.07 -9.58 0.98
CA PRO A 49 8.59 -10.83 0.44
C PRO A 49 10.07 -11.05 0.75
N ALA A 50 10.46 -12.31 0.98
CA ALA A 50 11.83 -12.72 1.23
C ALA A 50 12.08 -14.15 0.74
N VAL A 51 13.32 -14.40 0.28
CA VAL A 51 13.76 -15.70 -0.28
C VAL A 51 13.62 -16.85 0.71
N ALA A 52 14.00 -16.63 1.98
CA ALA A 52 13.98 -17.66 3.02
C ALA A 52 13.10 -17.23 4.19
N CYS A 53 12.45 -18.22 4.83
CA CYS A 53 11.70 -17.98 6.05
C CYS A 53 12.65 -17.59 7.21
N PRO A 54 12.45 -16.44 7.88
CA PRO A 54 13.33 -16.01 8.96
C PRO A 54 13.23 -16.88 10.23
N ALA A 55 12.16 -17.67 10.36
CA ALA A 55 11.95 -18.52 11.54
C ALA A 55 12.54 -19.92 11.40
N CYS A 56 12.45 -20.54 10.22
CA CYS A 56 12.87 -21.94 10.01
C CYS A 56 13.80 -22.16 8.81
N HIS A 57 14.14 -21.09 8.07
CA HIS A 57 15.04 -21.09 6.92
C HIS A 57 14.57 -21.91 5.71
N CYS A 58 13.33 -22.40 5.73
CA CYS A 58 12.70 -23.01 4.56
C CYS A 58 12.63 -21.99 3.41
N LEU A 59 13.00 -22.43 2.21
CA LEU A 59 12.94 -21.63 0.97
C LEU A 59 11.55 -21.72 0.32
N ASP A 60 10.82 -22.79 0.60
CA ASP A 60 9.49 -23.02 0.03
C ASP A 60 8.42 -22.19 0.75
N HIS A 61 7.55 -21.59 -0.06
CA HIS A 61 6.44 -20.78 0.41
C HIS A 61 5.27 -20.87 -0.56
N ALA A 62 4.06 -20.85 -0.02
CA ALA A 62 2.84 -20.63 -0.78
C ALA A 62 2.55 -19.12 -0.87
N VAL A 63 1.90 -18.70 -1.95
CA VAL A 63 1.29 -17.38 -2.04
C VAL A 63 -0.14 -17.50 -1.54
N VAL A 64 -0.52 -16.66 -0.58
CA VAL A 64 -1.88 -16.63 -0.02
C VAL A 64 -2.47 -15.24 -0.19
N GLU A 65 -3.75 -15.20 -0.53
CA GLU A 65 -4.52 -13.96 -0.59
C GLU A 65 -4.89 -13.49 0.81
N LEU A 66 -4.81 -12.18 1.02
CA LEU A 66 -5.15 -11.49 2.26
C LEU A 66 -6.50 -10.81 2.08
N SER A 67 -7.22 -10.60 3.19
CA SER A 67 -8.49 -9.88 3.22
C SER A 67 -8.38 -8.44 2.73
N GLY A 68 -7.18 -7.85 2.82
CA GLY A 68 -6.94 -6.44 2.54
C GLY A 68 -7.46 -5.50 3.62
N ARG A 69 -8.02 -6.01 4.72
CA ARG A 69 -8.53 -5.20 5.83
C ARG A 69 -7.50 -5.07 6.94
N GLY A 70 -7.51 -3.92 7.60
CA GLY A 70 -6.61 -3.66 8.70
C GLY A 70 -6.86 -2.31 9.36
N GLU A 71 -5.91 -1.91 10.18
CA GLU A 71 -5.92 -0.61 10.86
C GLU A 71 -4.61 0.13 10.67
N VAL A 72 -4.67 1.46 10.60
CA VAL A 72 -3.48 2.31 10.59
C VAL A 72 -2.71 2.13 11.90
N TYR A 73 -1.57 1.47 11.83
CA TYR A 73 -0.65 1.32 12.96
C TYR A 73 0.11 2.61 13.24
N SER A 74 0.60 3.27 12.20
CA SER A 74 1.32 4.55 12.27
C SER A 74 1.24 5.27 10.93
N TYR A 75 1.45 6.59 10.92
CA TYR A 75 1.42 7.38 9.70
C TYR A 75 2.32 8.61 9.75
N ALA A 76 2.66 9.13 8.58
CA ALA A 76 3.29 10.43 8.39
C ALA A 76 2.62 11.18 7.24
N LEU A 77 2.35 12.48 7.44
CA LEU A 77 1.87 13.37 6.40
C LEU A 77 3.07 14.08 5.76
N LEU A 78 3.44 13.66 4.56
CA LEU A 78 4.56 14.24 3.82
C LEU A 78 4.05 15.46 3.04
N HIS A 79 4.52 16.65 3.44
CA HIS A 79 4.17 17.91 2.75
C HIS A 79 5.21 18.32 1.71
N HIS A 80 6.48 17.97 1.92
CA HIS A 80 7.63 18.40 1.11
C HIS A 80 8.77 17.35 1.11
N PRO A 81 9.65 17.33 0.08
CA PRO A 81 9.51 18.06 -1.18
C PRO A 81 8.33 17.52 -2.00
N ARG A 82 7.80 18.35 -2.90
CA ARG A 82 6.69 17.97 -3.76
C ARG A 82 7.19 17.28 -5.02
N SER A 83 6.48 16.26 -5.45
CA SER A 83 6.69 15.52 -6.68
C SER A 83 5.39 15.52 -7.49
N PRO A 84 5.44 15.67 -8.82
CA PRO A 84 4.24 15.54 -9.65
C PRO A 84 3.56 14.16 -9.54
N ARG A 85 4.27 13.13 -9.05
CA ARG A 85 3.78 11.74 -8.92
C ARG A 85 2.76 11.53 -7.79
N PHE A 86 2.52 12.52 -6.93
CA PHE A 86 1.68 12.35 -5.75
C PHE A 86 0.76 13.54 -5.50
N GLN A 87 -0.41 13.28 -4.91
CA GLN A 87 -1.25 14.32 -4.31
C GLN A 87 -0.77 14.62 -2.89
N TYR A 88 -0.68 15.90 -2.52
CA TYR A 88 -0.14 16.34 -1.23
C TYR A 88 -1.23 16.87 -0.27
N PRO A 89 -1.08 16.66 1.05
CA PRO A 89 -0.02 15.86 1.68
C PRO A 89 -0.17 14.36 1.39
N VAL A 90 0.96 13.67 1.21
CA VAL A 90 0.95 12.21 1.05
C VAL A 90 0.82 11.59 2.43
N ALA A 91 -0.27 10.85 2.66
CA ALA A 91 -0.44 10.06 3.86
C ALA A 91 0.30 8.71 3.69
N ALA A 92 1.58 8.67 4.10
CA ALA A 92 2.33 7.43 4.18
C ALA A 92 1.92 6.68 5.44
N VAL A 93 1.49 5.43 5.32
CA VAL A 93 0.93 4.64 6.41
C VAL A 93 1.65 3.29 6.57
N LEU A 94 1.69 2.84 7.81
CA LEU A 94 1.89 1.44 8.16
C LEU A 94 0.53 0.88 8.57
N VAL A 95 0.09 -0.19 7.93
CA VAL A 95 -1.20 -0.85 8.20
C VAL A 95 -0.94 -2.22 8.81
N ASP A 96 -1.52 -2.49 9.97
CA ASP A 96 -1.61 -3.84 10.53
C ASP A 96 -2.82 -4.53 9.92
N LEU A 97 -2.58 -5.57 9.12
CA LEU A 97 -3.63 -6.38 8.52
C LEU A 97 -4.21 -7.38 9.51
N GLU A 98 -5.47 -7.76 9.29
CA GLU A 98 -6.18 -8.75 10.13
C GLU A 98 -5.41 -10.08 10.27
N GLU A 99 -4.62 -10.47 9.27
CA GLU A 99 -3.82 -11.70 9.28
C GLU A 99 -2.51 -11.59 10.09
N GLY A 100 -2.20 -10.41 10.64
CA GLY A 100 -1.07 -10.19 11.55
C GLY A 100 0.24 -9.75 10.90
N VAL A 101 0.23 -9.40 9.61
CA VAL A 101 1.37 -8.77 8.92
C VAL A 101 1.17 -7.27 8.79
N ARG A 102 2.27 -6.52 8.65
CA ARG A 102 2.27 -5.07 8.48
C ARG A 102 2.70 -4.68 7.08
N VAL A 103 1.96 -3.77 6.46
CA VAL A 103 2.24 -3.27 5.09
C VAL A 103 2.51 -1.76 5.14
N ALA A 104 3.56 -1.33 4.44
CA ALA A 104 3.82 0.09 4.18
C ALA A 104 3.15 0.49 2.86
N SER A 105 2.36 1.55 2.87
CA SER A 105 1.59 1.99 1.69
C SER A 105 1.15 3.46 1.83
N ASN A 106 0.32 3.95 0.91
CA ASN A 106 -0.36 5.23 0.97
C ASN A 106 -1.82 5.06 1.39
N LEU A 107 -2.33 5.99 2.19
CA LEU A 107 -3.75 6.13 2.49
C LEU A 107 -4.36 7.20 1.58
N VAL A 108 -5.31 6.79 0.75
CA VAL A 108 -6.00 7.62 -0.25
C VAL A 108 -7.46 7.81 0.14
N ASP A 109 -8.18 8.63 -0.63
CA ASP A 109 -9.61 8.92 -0.44
C ASP A 109 -10.00 9.37 0.98
N VAL A 110 -9.08 10.06 1.66
CA VAL A 110 -9.27 10.54 3.03
C VAL A 110 -8.89 12.01 3.15
N ASP A 111 -9.62 12.76 3.98
CA ASP A 111 -9.15 14.06 4.45
C ASP A 111 -7.89 13.85 5.31
N PRO A 112 -6.75 14.50 5.02
CA PRO A 112 -5.55 14.43 5.85
C PRO A 112 -5.80 14.68 7.35
N ALA A 113 -6.78 15.52 7.70
CA ALA A 113 -7.15 15.80 9.09
C ALA A 113 -7.86 14.61 9.79
N ALA A 114 -8.41 13.66 9.02
CA ALA A 114 -9.07 12.46 9.53
C ALA A 114 -8.12 11.27 9.72
N VAL A 115 -6.88 11.36 9.22
CA VAL A 115 -5.88 10.29 9.38
C VAL A 115 -5.45 10.19 10.84
N ARG A 116 -5.58 8.99 11.42
CA ARG A 116 -5.23 8.70 12.81
C ARG A 116 -4.84 7.24 12.98
N ILE A 117 -4.08 6.94 14.04
CA ILE A 117 -3.81 5.57 14.47
C ILE A 117 -5.14 4.87 14.82
N GLY A 118 -5.27 3.59 14.47
CA GLY A 118 -6.48 2.79 14.64
C GLY A 118 -7.62 3.18 13.71
N LEU A 119 -7.36 3.92 12.62
CA LEU A 119 -8.34 4.11 11.55
C LEU A 119 -8.46 2.79 10.77
N ALA A 120 -9.67 2.25 10.68
CA ALA A 120 -9.93 1.04 9.92
C ALA A 120 -9.89 1.33 8.42
N VAL A 121 -9.17 0.46 7.69
CA VAL A 121 -8.88 0.64 6.27
C VAL A 121 -9.06 -0.67 5.51
N GLU A 122 -9.26 -0.53 4.21
CA GLU A 122 -9.27 -1.63 3.26
C GLU A 122 -8.36 -1.33 2.07
N VAL A 123 -7.81 -2.38 1.47
CA VAL A 123 -6.93 -2.26 0.31
C VAL A 123 -7.73 -1.80 -0.91
N ALA A 124 -7.10 -0.95 -1.71
CA ALA A 124 -7.49 -0.62 -3.06
C ALA A 124 -6.24 -0.67 -3.95
N PHE A 125 -6.42 -0.50 -5.26
CA PHE A 125 -5.32 -0.62 -6.22
C PHE A 125 -5.34 0.56 -7.17
N GLU A 126 -4.21 1.25 -7.28
CA GLU A 126 -4.03 2.37 -8.20
C GLU A 126 -3.02 1.98 -9.28
N ARG A 127 -3.29 2.43 -10.51
CA ARG A 127 -2.42 2.19 -11.66
C ARG A 127 -1.12 2.98 -11.54
N THR A 128 -0.08 2.41 -12.11
CA THR A 128 1.22 3.09 -12.24
C THR A 128 1.33 3.83 -13.58
N ASP A 129 2.52 4.36 -13.89
CA ASP A 129 2.86 4.90 -15.21
C ASP A 129 2.96 3.83 -16.30
N ASP A 130 2.94 2.56 -15.91
CA ASP A 130 2.59 1.43 -16.76
C ASP A 130 1.15 0.99 -16.44
N ASP A 131 0.28 1.03 -17.46
CA ASP A 131 -1.15 0.71 -17.36
C ASP A 131 -1.43 -0.75 -17.00
N ASP A 132 -0.46 -1.64 -17.21
CA ASP A 132 -0.54 -3.07 -16.87
C ASP A 132 -0.10 -3.35 -15.43
N LEU A 133 0.44 -2.34 -14.73
CA LEU A 133 0.93 -2.44 -13.37
C LEU A 133 0.10 -1.60 -12.40
N ALA A 134 -0.20 -2.19 -11.23
CA ALA A 134 -0.86 -1.51 -10.14
C ALA A 134 -0.12 -1.68 -8.81
N VAL A 135 -0.34 -0.74 -7.89
CA VAL A 135 0.19 -0.78 -6.53
C VAL A 135 -0.95 -0.84 -5.52
N PRO A 136 -0.81 -1.61 -4.43
CA PRO A 136 -1.80 -1.61 -3.36
C PRO A 136 -1.69 -0.31 -2.55
N VAL A 137 -2.79 0.42 -2.50
CA VAL A 137 -3.04 1.56 -1.61
C VAL A 137 -4.09 1.16 -0.58
N PHE A 138 -4.31 1.98 0.44
CA PHE A 138 -5.40 1.78 1.40
C PHE A 138 -6.36 2.96 1.36
N ARG A 139 -7.61 2.72 1.69
CA ARG A 139 -8.64 3.74 1.89
C ARG A 139 -9.44 3.46 3.16
N PRO A 140 -10.05 4.48 3.80
CA PRO A 140 -10.91 4.26 4.96
C PRO A 140 -12.07 3.31 4.64
N GLN A 141 -12.43 2.44 5.58
CA GLN A 141 -13.65 1.64 5.45
C GLN A 141 -14.89 2.54 5.52
N VAL A 142 -15.95 2.18 4.79
CA VAL A 142 -17.21 2.94 4.76
C VAL A 142 -17.72 3.16 6.19
N GLY A 143 -17.93 4.44 6.56
CA GLY A 143 -18.44 4.84 7.87
C GLY A 143 -17.36 5.12 8.94
N THR A 144 -16.08 5.00 8.63
CA THR A 144 -14.98 5.20 9.61
C THR A 144 -14.23 6.53 9.50
N ALA A 145 -14.35 7.24 8.37
CA ALA A 145 -13.81 8.59 8.19
C ALA A 145 -14.79 9.47 7.38
N PRO A 146 -14.80 10.80 7.60
CA PRO A 146 -15.46 11.72 6.69
C PRO A 146 -14.78 11.64 5.31
N ALA A 147 -15.59 11.54 4.25
CA ALA A 147 -15.10 11.59 2.87
C ALA A 147 -14.39 12.92 2.61
N LYS A 148 -13.38 12.90 1.74
CA LYS A 148 -12.69 14.12 1.26
C LYS A 148 -13.74 15.06 0.66
N GLY A 149 -14.01 16.17 1.32
CA GLY A 149 -14.94 17.19 0.81
C GLY A 149 -14.34 17.88 -0.42
N ASP A 150 -15.16 18.09 -1.45
CA ASP A 150 -14.77 18.85 -2.64
C ASP A 150 -14.27 20.23 -2.19
N ALA A 151 -12.98 20.49 -2.41
CA ALA A 151 -12.37 21.78 -2.09
C ALA A 151 -13.10 22.88 -2.88
N ARG A 152 -13.75 23.80 -2.17
CA ARG A 152 -14.45 24.97 -2.73
C ARG A 152 -13.53 26.18 -2.80
#